data_AF-A0A7J4HHN1-F1
#
_entry.id   AF-A0A7J4HHN1-F1
#
_cell.length_a   1.000
_cell.length_b   1.000
_cell.length_c   1.000
_cell.angle_alpha   90.00
_cell.angle_beta   90.00
_cell.angle_gamma   90.00
#
_symmetry.space_group_name_H-M   'P 1'
#
loop_
_entity.id
_entity.type
_entity.pdbx_description
1 polymer ?
#
loop_
_entity_poly.entity_id
_entity_poly.type
_entity_poly.pdbx_seq_one_letter_code
_entity_poly.pdbx_strand_id
1 'polypeptide(L)' 'MAESNLMCPECGDSERLEMPTDRCIFFHICSGCGATLKPLPGDCCVFCSYGNVACPPKASEEALG' A
#
# COMPACT_ATOMS: atom_id res chain seq x y z
N MET A 1 13.70 3.15 2.48
CA MET A 1 12.27 3.52 2.54
C MET A 1 11.79 3.75 1.12
N ALA A 2 10.62 3.26 0.74
CA ALA A 2 10.07 3.43 -0.59
C ALA A 2 8.81 4.30 -0.52
N GLU A 3 8.43 4.93 -1.62
CA GLU A 3 7.18 5.69 -1.74
C GLU A 3 6.29 5.05 -2.80
N SER A 4 4.98 5.04 -2.55
CA SER A 4 3.98 4.55 -3.50
C SER A 4 2.79 5.50 -3.51
N ASN A 5 2.29 5.77 -4.71
CA ASN A 5 1.10 6.57 -4.92
C ASN A 5 -0.11 5.65 -4.73
N LEU A 6 -0.80 5.83 -3.61
CA LEU A 6 -2.02 5.11 -3.28
C LEU A 6 -3.21 5.84 -3.90
N MET A 7 -3.92 5.18 -4.80
CA MET A 7 -5.11 5.74 -5.45
C MET A 7 -6.37 5.30 -4.72
N CYS A 8 -7.22 6.26 -4.35
CA CYS A 8 -8.49 5.97 -3.71
C CYS A 8 -9.52 5.52 -4.75
N PRO A 9 -10.07 4.29 -4.67
CA PRO A 9 -11.09 3.82 -5.60
C PRO A 9 -12.44 4.54 -5.44
N GLU A 10 -12.68 5.17 -4.28
CA GLU A 10 -13.96 5.84 -3.98
C GLU A 10 -14.06 7.22 -4.63
N CYS A 11 -12.96 7.97 -4.69
CA CYS A 11 -12.95 9.36 -5.20
C CYS A 11 -11.96 9.61 -6.34
N GLY A 12 -11.05 8.67 -6.63
CA GLY A 12 -10.00 8.80 -7.64
C GLY A 12 -8.79 9.64 -7.20
N ASP A 13 -8.78 10.16 -5.98
CA ASP A 13 -7.65 10.93 -5.46
C ASP A 13 -6.41 10.04 -5.30
N SER A 14 -5.22 10.59 -5.50
CA SER A 14 -3.96 9.84 -5.40
C SER A 14 -3.03 10.51 -4.40
N GLU A 15 -2.64 9.75 -3.39
CA GLU A 15 -1.82 10.24 -2.30
C GLU A 15 -0.47 9.54 -2.31
N ARG A 16 0.62 10.32 -2.23
CA ARG A 16 1.96 9.75 -2.07
C ARG A 16 2.16 9.39 -0.60
N LEU A 17 2.35 8.11 -0.34
CA LEU A 17 2.58 7.58 0.99
C LEU A 17 3.92 6.86 1.06
N GLU A 18 4.62 7.04 2.18
CA GLU A 18 5.82 6.27 2.48
C GLU A 18 5.44 4.84 2.86
N MET A 19 6.01 3.88 2.14
CA MET A 19 5.89 2.47 2.43
C MET A 19 6.93 2.07 3.48
N PRO A 20 6.51 1.72 4.69
CA PRO A 20 7.42 1.16 5.67
C PRO A 20 7.94 -0.19 5.17
N THR A 21 9.25 -0.41 5.25
CA THR A 21 9.88 -1.67 4.81
C THR A 21 9.69 -2.82 5.80
N ASP A 22 9.26 -2.50 7.03
CA ASP A 22 9.15 -3.45 8.14
C ASP A 22 7.71 -3.95 8.36
N ARG A 23 6.70 -3.32 7.75
CA ARG A 23 5.29 -3.67 8.00
C ARG A 23 4.37 -3.37 6.83
N CYS A 24 3.28 -4.12 6.75
CA CYS A 24 2.18 -3.82 5.83
C CYS A 24 1.20 -2.84 6.46
N ILE A 25 0.77 -1.84 5.70
CA ILE A 25 -0.36 -0.98 6.07
C ILE A 25 -1.64 -1.64 5.58
N PHE A 26 -2.49 -2.07 6.53
CA PHE A 26 -3.76 -2.73 6.21
C PHE A 26 -4.93 -1.73 6.13
N PHE A 27 -4.87 -0.64 6.87
CA PHE A 27 -5.91 0.39 6.86
C PHE A 27 -5.28 1.74 6.56
N HIS A 28 -5.85 2.47 5.62
CA HIS A 28 -5.46 3.85 5.32
C HIS A 28 -6.71 4.71 5.18
N ILE A 29 -6.67 5.94 5.68
CA ILE A 29 -7.77 6.89 5.52
C ILE A 29 -7.38 7.83 4.39
N CYS A 30 -8.19 7.85 3.32
CA CYS A 30 -7.96 8.74 2.20
C CYS A 30 -8.08 10.20 2.66
N SER A 31 -7.05 11.02 2.40
CA SER A 31 -7.06 12.46 2.73
C SER A 31 -8.05 13.26 1.89
N GLY A 32 -8.44 12.79 0.71
CA GLY A 32 -9.40 13.46 -0.17
C GLY A 32 -10.85 13.33 0.29
N CYS A 33 -11.31 12.10 0.57
CA CYS A 33 -12.72 11.84 0.90
C CYS A 33 -12.96 11.30 2.33
N GLY A 34 -11.91 10.98 3.08
CA GLY A 34 -12.01 10.38 4.40
C GLY A 34 -12.41 8.89 4.41
N ALA A 35 -12.52 8.24 3.25
CA ALA A 35 -12.86 6.83 3.17
C ALA A 35 -11.75 5.95 3.77
N THR A 36 -12.14 4.89 4.48
CA THR A 36 -11.20 3.90 5.01
C THR A 36 -10.93 2.83 3.96
N LEU A 37 -9.72 2.86 3.39
CA LEU A 37 -9.22 1.89 2.44
C LEU A 37 -8.71 0.65 3.17
N LYS A 38 -9.04 -0.52 2.61
CA LYS A 38 -8.64 -1.84 3.09
C LYS A 38 -8.15 -2.67 1.91
N PRO A 39 -7.14 -3.54 2.05
CA PRO A 39 -6.71 -4.40 0.96
C PRO A 39 -7.86 -5.25 0.44
N LEU A 40 -7.81 -5.51 -0.86
CA LEU A 40 -8.69 -6.46 -1.52
C LEU A 40 -8.39 -7.88 -1.02
N PRO A 41 -9.39 -8.78 -1.05
CA PRO A 41 -9.18 -10.18 -0.69
C PRO A 41 -8.10 -10.80 -1.60
N GLY A 42 -7.00 -11.25 -0.98
CA GLY A 42 -5.83 -11.80 -1.68
C GLY A 42 -4.59 -10.90 -1.61
N ASP A 43 -4.75 -9.61 -1.28
CA ASP A 43 -3.64 -8.67 -1.09
C ASP A 43 -3.19 -8.56 0.36
N CYS A 44 -1.90 -8.23 0.54
CA CYS A 44 -1.30 -8.14 1.86
C CYS A 44 -1.38 -6.75 2.52
N CYS A 45 -1.58 -5.69 1.73
CA CYS A 45 -1.52 -4.29 2.17
C CYS A 45 -2.32 -3.39 1.20
N VAL A 46 -2.74 -2.20 1.65
CA VAL A 46 -3.45 -1.23 0.78
C VAL A 46 -2.63 -0.86 -0.46
N PHE A 47 -1.31 -0.87 -0.37
CA PHE A 47 -0.41 -0.60 -1.49
C PHE A 47 -0.42 -1.68 -2.57
N CYS A 48 -0.60 -2.97 -2.23
CA CYS A 48 -0.71 -4.01 -3.25
C CYS A 48 -2.04 -3.92 -4.01
N SER A 49 -3.11 -3.50 -3.33
CA SER A 49 -4.43 -3.36 -3.95
C SER A 49 -4.59 -2.05 -4.75
N TYR A 50 -4.06 -0.95 -4.23
CA TYR A 50 -4.35 0.40 -4.73
C TYR A 50 -3.10 1.26 -5.01
N GLY A 51 -1.91 0.75 -4.69
CA GLY A 51 -0.65 1.43 -4.94
C GLY A 51 -0.14 1.15 -6.35
N ASN A 52 0.68 2.06 -6.86
CA ASN A 52 1.37 1.86 -8.14
C ASN A 52 2.58 0.91 -8.02
N VAL A 53 3.19 0.84 -6.84
CA VAL A 53 4.30 -0.07 -6.51
C VAL A 53 3.81 -1.05 -5.45
N ALA A 54 3.96 -2.35 -5.73
CA ALA A 54 3.61 -3.41 -4.80
C ALA A 54 4.51 -3.40 -3.54
N CYS A 55 3.97 -3.84 -2.41
CA CYS A 55 4.75 -4.04 -1.19
C CYS A 55 5.98 -4.92 -1.52
N PRO A 56 7.21 -4.53 -1.10
CA PRO A 56 8.35 -5.42 -1.25
C PRO A 56 7.99 -6.74 -0.57
N PRO A 57 8.43 -7.89 -1.12
CA PRO A 57 8.12 -9.18 -0.52
C PRO A 57 8.51 -9.12 0.95
N LYS A 58 7.57 -9.48 1.83
CA LYS A 58 7.90 -9.71 3.25
C LYS A 58 9.05 -10.70 3.21
N ALA A 59 10.23 -10.29 3.66
CA ALA A 59 11.41 -11.12 3.58
C ALA A 59 11.10 -12.49 4.22
N SER A 60 10.93 -13.52 3.40
CA SER A 60 11.85 -14.63 3.56
C SER A 60 13.22 -14.03 3.23
N GLU A 61 14.13 -14.10 4.20
CA GLU A 61 15.56 -13.96 4.00
C GLU A 61 15.97 -14.56 2.63
N GLU A 62 17.08 -14.07 2.04
CA GLU A 62 17.74 -14.61 0.83
C GLU A 62 17.44 -13.88 -0.50
N ALA A 63 18.04 -12.69 -0.64
CA ALA A 63 18.72 -12.34 -1.89
C ALA A 63 20.22 -12.66 -1.74
N LEU A 64 20.54 -13.95 -1.63
CA LEU A 64 21.84 -14.49 -2.01
C LEU A 64 21.58 -15.73 -2.88
N GLY A 65 21.93 -15.60 -4.15
CA GLY A 65 21.97 -16.67 -5.14
C GLY A 65 22.71 -16.17 -6.36
#